data_AF-A0A0C2D713-F1
#
_entry.id   AF-A0A0C2D713-F1
#
_cell.length_a   1.000
_cell.length_b   1.000
_cell.length_c   1.000
_cell.angle_alpha   90.00
_cell.angle_beta   90.00
_cell.angle_gamma   90.00
#
_symmetry.space_group_name_H-M   'P 1'
#
loop_
_entity.id
_entity.type
_entity.pdbx_description
1 polymer ?
#
loop_
_entity_poly.entity_id
_entity_poly.type
_entity_poly.pdbx_seq_one_letter_code
_entity_poly.pdbx_strand_id
1 'polypeptide(L)' 'MPGITRLMQVPAGIRSCILCQQSKIRGAVAYAKLGRIRWAGHVMRLNENRWTRAVSDWTPRNVKHTTGRPPTR' A
#
# COMPACT_ATOMS: atom_id res chain seq x y z
N MET A 1 -0.33 25.88 17.03
CA MET A 1 -1.65 25.44 17.55
C MET A 1 -1.45 24.11 18.26
N PRO A 2 -1.87 23.97 19.53
CA PRO A 2 -1.79 22.68 20.21
C PRO A 2 -2.65 21.64 19.48
N GLY A 3 -2.07 20.46 19.21
CA GLY A 3 -2.78 19.37 18.53
C GLY A 3 -3.85 18.74 19.42
N ILE A 4 -4.94 18.27 18.81
CA ILE A 4 -6.01 17.56 19.53
C ILE A 4 -5.46 16.24 20.06
N THR A 5 -5.38 16.09 21.38
CA THR A 5 -4.90 14.87 22.04
C THR A 5 -6.02 13.83 22.18
N ARG A 6 -5.65 12.55 22.31
CA ARG A 6 -6.61 11.44 22.46
C ARG A 6 -7.57 11.62 23.65
N LEU A 7 -7.10 12.27 24.72
CA LEU A 7 -7.88 12.59 25.91
C LEU A 7 -9.00 13.61 25.64
N MET A 8 -8.83 14.51 24.68
CA MET A 8 -9.89 15.43 24.23
C MET A 8 -10.74 14.83 23.11
N GLN A 9 -10.17 13.94 22.30
CA GLN A 9 -10.85 13.34 21.15
C GLN A 9 -12.03 12.45 21.55
N VAL A 10 -11.84 11.57 22.54
CA VAL A 10 -12.85 10.55 22.92
C VAL A 10 -14.09 11.19 23.56
N PRO A 11 -13.98 12.13 24.53
CA PRO A 11 -15.15 12.78 25.11
C PRO A 11 -15.91 13.66 24.12
N ALA A 12 -15.19 14.31 23.19
CA ALA A 12 -15.80 15.17 22.18
C ALA A 12 -16.42 14.39 21.00
N GLY A 13 -16.35 13.05 20.99
CA GLY A 13 -16.88 12.21 19.91
C GLY A 13 -16.20 12.49 18.55
N ILE A 14 -14.97 13.02 18.56
CA ILE A 14 -14.30 13.44 17.33
C ILE A 14 -13.80 12.21 16.58
N ARG A 15 -14.40 11.98 15.40
CA ARG A 15 -14.06 10.87 14.53
C ARG A 15 -12.66 11.05 13.93
N SER A 16 -11.95 9.95 13.74
CA SER A 16 -10.62 9.92 13.14
C SER A 16 -10.58 10.54 11.73
N CYS A 17 -11.67 10.45 10.96
CA CYS A 17 -11.77 11.08 9.64
C CYS A 17 -11.67 12.61 9.69
N ILE A 18 -12.22 13.24 10.74
CA ILE A 18 -12.17 14.70 10.94
C ILE A 18 -10.73 15.11 11.26
N LEU A 19 -10.05 14.35 12.14
CA LEU A 19 -8.63 14.58 12.41
C LEU A 19 -7.76 14.36 11.19
N CYS A 20 -8.01 13.33 10.39
CA CYS A 20 -7.30 13.09 9.13
C CYS A 20 -7.56 14.18 8.08
N GLN A 21 -8.71 14.85 8.12
CA GLN A 21 -9.00 15.98 7.22
C GLN A 21 -8.27 17.26 7.69
N GLN A 22 -8.18 17.48 9.00
CA GLN A 22 -7.45 18.62 9.57
C GLN A 22 -5.92 18.41 9.52
N SER A 23 -5.46 17.18 9.72
CA SER A 23 -4.06 16.82 9.62
C SER A 23 -3.71 16.63 8.15
N LYS A 24 -2.64 17.25 7.65
CA LYS A 24 -2.15 17.01 6.27
C LYS A 24 -1.53 15.61 6.09
N ILE A 25 -1.83 14.67 6.98
CA ILE A 25 -1.28 13.32 7.03
C ILE A 25 -2.06 12.44 6.06
N ARG A 26 -1.36 11.85 5.10
CA ARG A 26 -1.96 10.93 4.14
C ARG A 26 -2.30 9.61 4.84
N GLY A 27 -3.52 9.11 4.63
CA GLY A 27 -3.92 7.82 5.19
C GLY A 27 -3.01 6.67 4.74
N ALA A 28 -2.77 5.70 5.63
CA ALA A 28 -1.88 4.56 5.39
C ALA A 28 -2.22 3.79 4.09
N VAL A 29 -3.52 3.63 3.79
CA VAL A 29 -3.99 2.99 2.55
C VAL A 29 -3.59 3.80 1.30
N ALA A 30 -3.74 5.11 1.33
CA ALA A 30 -3.34 5.99 0.22
C ALA A 30 -1.82 5.98 0.03
N TYR A 31 -1.06 5.95 1.13
CA TYR A 31 0.39 5.83 1.09
C TYR A 31 0.85 4.49 0.48
N ALA A 32 0.26 3.37 0.92
CA ALA A 32 0.57 2.04 0.38
C ALA A 32 0.24 1.92 -1.12
N LYS A 33 -0.90 2.49 -1.56
CA LYS A 33 -1.28 2.53 -2.99
C LYS A 33 -0.23 3.27 -3.82
N LEU A 34 0.21 4.45 -3.37
CA LEU A 34 1.24 5.22 -4.07
C LEU A 34 2.63 4.57 -4.01
N GLY A 35 2.93 3.88 -2.91
CA GLY A 35 4.13 3.07 -2.77
C GLY A 35 4.23 1.99 -3.84
N ARG A 36 3.14 1.28 -4.13
CA ARG A 36 3.09 0.28 -5.22
C ARG A 36 3.34 0.89 -6.59
N ILE A 37 2.78 2.06 -6.89
CA ILE A 37 2.97 2.76 -8.17
C ILE A 37 4.42 3.25 -8.31
N ARG A 38 5.00 3.80 -7.23
CA ARG A 38 6.41 4.19 -7.19
C ARG A 38 7.35 3.00 -7.35
N TRP A 39 7.05 1.87 -6.72
CA TRP A 39 7.78 0.63 -6.87
C TRP A 39 7.71 0.11 -8.31
N ALA A 40 6.53 0.09 -8.92
CA ALA A 40 6.38 -0.25 -10.32
C ALA A 40 7.19 0.70 -11.22
N GLY A 41 7.14 2.01 -10.99
CA GLY A 41 7.94 3.00 -11.72
C GLY A 41 9.45 2.87 -11.53
N HIS A 42 9.90 2.48 -10.33
CA HIS A 42 11.31 2.20 -10.05
C HIS A 42 11.78 0.93 -10.78
N VAL A 43 10.96 -0.12 -10.75
CA VAL A 43 11.17 -1.38 -11.45
C VAL A 43 11.14 -1.18 -12.99
N MET A 44 10.28 -0.28 -13.49
CA MET A 44 10.18 0.11 -14.92
C MET A 44 11.44 0.81 -15.46
N ARG A 45 12.31 1.39 -14.62
CA ARG A 45 13.50 2.12 -15.08
C ARG A 45 14.66 1.23 -15.54
N LEU A 46 14.58 -0.09 -15.38
CA LEU A 46 15.77 -0.95 -15.46
C LEU A 46 16.14 -1.48 -16.85
N ASN A 47 15.27 -1.57 -17.87
CA ASN A 47 15.77 -2.03 -19.18
C ASN A 47 14.81 -1.85 -20.36
N GLU A 48 15.33 -1.20 -21.40
CA GLU A 48 14.90 -1.07 -22.79
C GLU A 48 13.85 -2.08 -23.30
N ASN A 49 12.67 -1.56 -23.68
CA ASN A 49 11.64 -2.07 -24.62
C ASN A 49 11.20 -3.55 -24.62
N ARG A 50 11.74 -4.45 -23.78
CA ARG A 50 11.35 -5.87 -23.68
C ARG A 50 10.20 -6.14 -22.69
N TRP A 51 9.60 -5.08 -22.11
CA TRP A 51 8.65 -5.14 -21.01
C TRP A 51 7.26 -5.67 -21.36
N THR A 52 6.78 -5.46 -22.59
CA THR A 52 5.41 -5.86 -22.94
C THR A 52 5.19 -7.35 -22.76
N ARG A 53 6.22 -8.19 -22.94
CA ARG A 53 6.14 -9.63 -22.69
C ARG A 53 6.18 -9.98 -21.21
N ALA A 54 7.22 -9.59 -20.48
CA ALA A 54 7.38 -9.98 -19.07
C ALA A 54 6.21 -9.56 -18.16
N VAL A 55 5.54 -8.45 -18.48
CA VAL A 55 4.35 -7.97 -17.76
C VAL A 55 3.05 -8.60 -18.25
N SER A 56 2.91 -8.91 -19.55
CA SER A 56 1.74 -9.65 -20.06
C SER A 56 1.79 -11.12 -19.65
N ASP A 57 2.99 -11.69 -19.64
CA ASP A 57 3.30 -13.05 -19.18
C ASP A 57 3.31 -13.14 -17.65
N TRP A 58 3.25 -12.01 -16.93
CA TRP A 58 2.86 -11.96 -15.52
C TRP A 58 1.37 -12.25 -15.39
N THR A 59 0.95 -13.42 -15.85
CA THR A 59 -0.33 -13.98 -15.46
C THR A 59 -0.23 -14.19 -13.95
N PRO A 60 -1.06 -13.54 -13.11
CA PRO A 60 -1.12 -13.89 -11.71
C PRO A 60 -1.49 -15.36 -11.67
N ARG A 61 -0.56 -16.22 -11.25
CA ARG A 61 -0.85 -17.64 -11.06
C ARG A 61 -2.07 -17.67 -10.14
N ASN A 62 -3.23 -18.01 -10.68
CA ASN A 62 -4.42 -18.38 -9.91
C ASN A 62 -4.18 -19.76 -9.27
N VAL A 63 -2.99 -19.93 -8.73
CA VAL A 63 -2.50 -21.12 -8.06
C VAL A 63 -2.43 -20.66 -6.62
N LYS A 64 -3.40 -21.10 -5.82
CA LYS A 64 -3.34 -20.93 -4.38
C LYS A 64 -2.05 -21.60 -3.93
N HIS A 65 -1.13 -20.84 -3.34
CA HIS A 65 0.01 -21.45 -2.67
C HIS A 65 -0.55 -22.34 -1.56
N THR A 66 -0.22 -23.63 -1.58
CA THR A 66 -0.48 -24.50 -0.44
C THR A 66 0.22 -23.87 0.75
N THR A 67 -0.55 -23.38 1.73
CA THR A 67 -0.03 -22.87 2.99
C THR A 67 0.63 -24.04 3.71
N GLY A 68 1.94 -24.21 3.54
CA GLY A 68 2.67 -25.35 4.07
C GLY A 68 4.12 -25.40 3.60
N ARG A 69 4.94 -26.18 4.31
CA ARG A 69 6.34 -26.40 3.96
C ARG A 69 6.44 -27.19 2.64
N PRO A 70 7.29 -26.79 1.69
CA PRO A 70 7.53 -27.59 0.48
C PRO A 70 7.99 -29.00 0.85
N PRO A 71 7.50 -30.06 0.18
CA PRO A 71 7.96 -31.40 0.44
C PRO A 71 9.46 -31.48 0.15
N THR A 72 10.21 -32.02 1.09
CA THR A 72 11.66 -32.24 0.95
C THR A 72 11.82 -33.51 0.13
N ARG A 73 12.39 -33.38 -1.07
CA ARG A 73 12.73 -34.53 -1.92
C ARG A 73 13.90 -35.28 -1.34
#